data_AF-A0A0A2VXY6-F1
#
_entry.id   AF-A0A0A2VXY6-F1
#
_cell.length_a   1.000
_cell.length_b   1.000
_cell.length_c   1.000
_cell.angle_alpha   90.00
_cell.angle_beta   90.00
_cell.angle_gamma   90.00
#
_symmetry.space_group_name_H-M   'P 1'
#
loop_
_entity.id
_entity.type
_entity.pdbx_description
1 polymer ?
#
loop_
_entity_poly.entity_id
_entity_poly.type
_entity_poly.pdbx_seq_one_letter_code
_entity_poly.pdbx_strand_id
1 'polypeptide(L)'
;MPAGIRSAHGFDTALLEALFWESGKCITVVNLLTGLRHHLSKSASDELDDLCNQLRRLRRAMLGFADLFPLHKEAIHTCLNHLDITLPSVSKTLDDIQRHCHAQYSFADGAWDRLIMDMTTGRRRRLELWDRFELYTDFFENLFSAMIQCPKFDWIKAEGLRVKILDLREDQGMKIPKDLPTVFVPFNQLPAARARRRSFVNHWAIDTVDRKPKMMSPFIEICNSNSFGPYTQWNLLGIPEKSKLIFRRSYNNDQLALIVFINDVDKLPYAVIRTTYESGLPWYECRPLGKIRIMRNETKIHLSRWSYGQDCFVHWGVFHFRFFEELVVTQCTLLALKAHASLLPDALSYDESIFRDDSKIWEKDIIDGGVRHKLAIYRDNLTATKRLYACVARGERLQAYCPAWTIFFTDRKAKPQLECIGDFKLIIYNAVLYTFGDRYLTTRHDARRFEISFKYDQDNRQLKYLLDESFKALQSQRE
;
A
#
# COMPACT_ATOMS: atom_id res chain seq x y z
N MET A 1 -40.93 -16.15 -16.61
CA MET A 1 -40.14 -14.90 -16.50
C MET A 1 -38.74 -15.27 -16.04
N PRO A 2 -37.65 -14.75 -16.63
CA PRO A 2 -36.31 -15.17 -16.24
C PRO A 2 -35.98 -14.62 -14.84
N ALA A 3 -35.82 -15.52 -13.89
CA ALA A 3 -35.26 -15.23 -12.58
C ALA A 3 -33.76 -14.92 -12.75
N GLY A 4 -33.29 -13.80 -12.22
CA GLY A 4 -31.84 -13.53 -12.24
C GLY A 4 -31.40 -12.08 -12.06
N ILE A 5 -32.32 -11.11 -12.10
CA ILE A 5 -31.98 -9.72 -11.77
C ILE A 5 -32.62 -9.41 -10.42
N ARG A 6 -31.94 -9.80 -9.34
CA ARG A 6 -32.23 -9.23 -8.03
C ARG A 6 -31.97 -7.73 -8.13
N SER A 7 -32.98 -6.95 -7.80
CA SER A 7 -32.96 -5.48 -7.86
C SER A 7 -31.78 -4.92 -7.07
N ALA A 8 -31.12 -3.91 -7.64
CA ALA A 8 -29.97 -3.17 -7.11
C ALA A 8 -30.25 -2.31 -5.85
N HIS A 9 -31.23 -2.67 -5.03
CA HIS A 9 -31.55 -2.00 -3.77
C HIS A 9 -31.57 -3.02 -2.63
N GLY A 10 -30.44 -3.11 -1.94
CA GLY A 10 -30.16 -4.09 -0.89
C GLY A 10 -28.88 -4.86 -1.23
N PHE A 11 -27.73 -4.25 -0.97
CA PHE A 11 -26.44 -4.91 -1.12
C PHE A 11 -26.43 -6.22 -0.31
N ASP A 12 -25.73 -7.24 -0.81
CA ASP A 12 -25.38 -8.43 -0.04
C ASP A 12 -24.26 -8.05 0.96
N THR A 13 -24.57 -7.10 1.86
CA THR A 13 -23.66 -6.61 2.91
C THR A 13 -23.20 -7.77 3.78
N ALA A 14 -24.00 -8.82 3.90
CA ALA A 14 -23.70 -10.02 4.67
C ALA A 14 -22.38 -10.69 4.27
N LEU A 15 -22.09 -10.85 2.96
CA LEU A 15 -20.82 -11.47 2.53
C LEU A 15 -19.61 -10.56 2.75
N LEU A 16 -19.79 -9.25 2.63
CA LEU A 16 -18.74 -8.29 2.95
C LEU A 16 -18.49 -8.22 4.46
N GLU A 17 -19.55 -8.16 5.27
CA GLU A 17 -19.48 -8.24 6.72
C GLU A 17 -18.82 -9.55 7.15
N ALA A 18 -19.16 -10.67 6.52
CA ALA A 18 -18.49 -11.96 6.73
C ALA A 18 -17.00 -11.89 6.36
N LEU A 19 -16.62 -11.26 5.25
CA LEU A 19 -15.22 -11.04 4.90
C LEU A 19 -14.46 -10.28 6.01
N PHE A 20 -15.03 -9.20 6.54
CA PHE A 20 -14.44 -8.47 7.66
C PHE A 20 -14.40 -9.29 8.95
N TRP A 21 -15.47 -10.02 9.24
CA TRP A 21 -15.56 -10.91 10.40
C TRP A 21 -14.49 -12.01 10.38
N GLU A 22 -14.37 -12.73 9.27
CA GLU A 22 -13.37 -13.78 9.08
C GLU A 22 -11.93 -13.22 9.09
N SER A 23 -11.75 -12.00 8.55
CA SER A 23 -10.47 -11.30 8.69
C SER A 23 -10.15 -11.02 10.17
N GLY A 24 -11.17 -10.70 10.98
CA GLY A 24 -11.07 -10.48 12.42
C GLY A 24 -10.75 -11.77 13.17
N LYS A 25 -11.36 -12.90 12.79
CA LYS A 25 -11.01 -14.21 13.35
C LYS A 25 -9.54 -14.55 13.15
N CYS A 26 -8.92 -14.15 12.03
CA CYS A 26 -7.48 -14.35 11.83
C CYS A 26 -6.64 -13.71 12.96
N ILE A 27 -6.98 -12.50 13.42
CA ILE A 27 -6.22 -11.87 14.53
C ILE A 27 -6.51 -12.55 15.86
N THR A 28 -7.74 -13.02 16.09
CA THR A 28 -8.10 -13.80 17.28
C THR A 28 -7.28 -15.10 17.35
N VAL A 29 -7.16 -15.82 16.22
CA VAL A 29 -6.34 -17.04 16.13
C VAL A 29 -4.86 -16.72 16.34
N VAL A 30 -4.33 -15.65 15.75
CA VAL A 30 -2.94 -15.23 15.97
C VAL A 30 -2.68 -14.95 17.45
N ASN A 31 -3.58 -14.24 18.14
CA ASN A 31 -3.43 -13.95 19.57
C ASN A 31 -3.47 -15.23 20.41
N LEU A 32 -4.38 -16.15 20.08
CA LEU A 32 -4.48 -17.47 20.72
C LEU A 32 -3.17 -18.25 20.57
N LEU A 33 -2.66 -18.40 19.34
CA LEU A 33 -1.42 -19.11 19.06
C LEU A 33 -0.21 -18.45 19.73
N THR A 34 -0.10 -17.13 19.66
CA THR A 34 1.00 -16.39 20.30
C THR A 34 1.01 -16.63 21.82
N GLY A 35 -0.16 -16.76 22.45
CA GLY A 35 -0.27 -17.11 23.87
C GLY A 35 0.28 -18.49 24.23
N LEU A 36 0.30 -19.43 23.27
CA LEU A 36 0.80 -20.79 23.47
C LEU A 36 2.32 -20.91 23.35
N ARG A 37 3.00 -19.86 22.83
CA ARG A 37 4.44 -19.87 22.51
C ARG A 37 5.32 -20.32 23.67
N HIS A 38 5.02 -19.91 24.89
CA HIS A 38 5.83 -20.23 26.07
C HIS A 38 5.77 -21.72 26.48
N HIS A 39 4.84 -22.49 25.91
CA HIS A 39 4.67 -23.91 26.21
C HIS A 39 5.30 -24.83 25.15
N LEU A 40 5.87 -24.26 24.08
CA LEU A 40 6.45 -25.00 22.97
C LEU A 40 7.97 -24.97 23.01
N SER A 41 8.61 -25.99 22.41
CA SER A 41 10.04 -25.93 22.12
C SER A 41 10.36 -24.84 21.11
N LYS A 42 11.66 -24.54 20.95
CA LYS A 42 12.12 -23.52 20.01
C LYS A 42 11.70 -23.82 18.57
N SER A 43 11.81 -25.07 18.13
CA SER A 43 11.45 -25.49 16.76
C SER A 43 9.95 -25.26 16.49
N ALA A 44 9.09 -25.74 17.39
CA ALA A 44 7.64 -25.56 17.27
C ALA A 44 7.23 -24.07 17.40
N SER A 45 7.97 -23.28 18.20
CA SER A 45 7.76 -21.83 18.29
C SER A 45 8.08 -21.10 16.98
N ASP A 46 9.14 -21.50 16.28
CA ASP A 46 9.52 -20.91 14.99
C ASP A 46 8.45 -21.24 13.92
N GLU A 47 7.96 -22.48 13.88
CA GLU A 47 6.83 -22.89 13.00
C GLU A 47 5.53 -22.15 13.33
N LEU A 48 5.26 -21.90 14.60
CA LEU A 48 4.12 -21.12 15.07
C LEU A 48 4.21 -19.66 14.61
N ASP A 49 5.41 -19.06 14.68
CA ASP A 49 5.65 -17.70 14.21
C ASP A 49 5.41 -17.61 12.68
N ASP A 50 5.80 -18.63 11.92
CA ASP A 50 5.50 -18.73 10.48
C ASP A 50 4.00 -18.85 10.19
N LEU A 51 3.28 -19.69 10.94
CA LEU A 51 1.82 -19.80 10.84
C LEU A 51 1.13 -18.47 11.15
N CYS A 52 1.56 -17.78 12.21
CA CYS A 52 1.06 -16.46 12.56
C CYS A 52 1.31 -15.44 11.43
N ASN A 53 2.45 -15.51 10.77
CA ASN A 53 2.78 -14.65 9.62
C ASN A 53 1.86 -14.94 8.42
N GLN A 54 1.55 -16.20 8.13
CA GLN A 54 0.60 -16.58 7.08
C GLN A 54 -0.82 -16.07 7.38
N LEU A 55 -1.30 -16.20 8.63
CA LEU A 55 -2.59 -15.63 9.04
C LEU A 55 -2.65 -14.10 8.86
N ARG A 56 -1.57 -13.39 9.20
CA ARG A 56 -1.46 -11.94 8.97
C ARG A 56 -1.40 -11.59 7.48
N ARG A 57 -0.84 -12.46 6.61
CA ARG A 57 -0.86 -12.29 5.15
C ARG A 57 -2.27 -12.48 4.61
N LEU A 58 -2.96 -13.56 4.99
CA LEU A 58 -4.34 -13.82 4.60
C LEU A 58 -5.26 -12.66 4.99
N ARG A 59 -5.18 -12.19 6.25
CA ARG A 59 -5.95 -11.03 6.72
C ARG A 59 -5.73 -9.81 5.83
N ARG A 60 -4.48 -9.48 5.52
CA ARG A 60 -4.13 -8.33 4.66
C ARG A 60 -4.66 -8.49 3.22
N ALA A 61 -4.63 -9.69 2.67
CA ALA A 61 -5.19 -9.96 1.34
C ALA A 61 -6.72 -9.81 1.32
N MET A 62 -7.42 -10.36 2.33
CA MET A 62 -8.87 -10.22 2.50
C MET A 62 -9.29 -8.76 2.62
N LEU A 63 -8.63 -7.99 3.48
CA LEU A 63 -8.93 -6.58 3.69
C LEU A 63 -8.50 -5.70 2.51
N GLY A 64 -7.39 -6.03 1.87
CA GLY A 64 -6.96 -5.40 0.61
C GLY A 64 -8.03 -5.51 -0.47
N PHE A 65 -8.60 -6.71 -0.62
CA PHE A 65 -9.72 -6.94 -1.52
C PHE A 65 -10.98 -6.19 -1.08
N ALA A 66 -11.34 -6.24 0.21
CA ALA A 66 -12.50 -5.52 0.76
C ALA A 66 -12.45 -4.01 0.53
N ASP A 67 -11.25 -3.42 0.60
CA ASP A 67 -11.03 -1.99 0.41
C ASP A 67 -11.28 -1.49 -1.02
N LEU A 68 -11.45 -2.41 -1.99
CA LEU A 68 -11.84 -2.08 -3.37
C LEU A 68 -13.34 -1.85 -3.54
N PHE A 69 -14.14 -2.28 -2.58
CA PHE A 69 -15.61 -2.31 -2.71
C PHE A 69 -16.21 -0.90 -2.85
N PRO A 70 -15.74 0.12 -2.12
CA PRO A 70 -16.19 1.49 -2.35
C PRO A 70 -15.93 2.00 -3.78
N LEU A 71 -14.89 1.49 -4.46
CA LEU A 71 -14.42 1.99 -5.76
C LEU A 71 -15.06 1.26 -6.96
N HIS A 72 -15.58 0.05 -6.74
CA HIS A 72 -15.98 -0.88 -7.79
C HIS A 72 -17.30 -1.60 -7.45
N LYS A 73 -18.35 -0.84 -7.14
CA LYS A 73 -19.63 -1.34 -6.60
C LYS A 73 -20.33 -2.32 -7.56
N GLU A 74 -20.28 -2.06 -8.86
CA GLU A 74 -20.91 -2.92 -9.86
C GLU A 74 -20.12 -4.22 -10.08
N ALA A 75 -18.78 -4.13 -10.05
CA ALA A 75 -17.92 -5.29 -10.24
C ALA A 75 -17.97 -6.30 -9.09
N ILE A 76 -18.34 -5.86 -7.87
CA ILE A 76 -18.52 -6.74 -6.70
C ILE A 76 -19.40 -7.94 -7.02
N HIS A 77 -20.48 -7.77 -7.79
CA HIS A 77 -21.39 -8.87 -8.14
C HIS A 77 -20.70 -10.04 -8.83
N THR A 78 -19.64 -9.77 -9.60
CA THR A 78 -18.85 -10.82 -10.26
C THR A 78 -17.97 -11.60 -9.28
N CYS A 79 -17.67 -11.02 -8.12
CA CYS A 79 -16.81 -11.59 -7.09
C CYS A 79 -17.56 -12.18 -5.89
N LEU A 80 -18.85 -11.87 -5.68
CA LEU A 80 -19.62 -12.40 -4.54
C LEU A 80 -19.64 -13.93 -4.50
N ASN A 81 -19.80 -14.59 -5.66
CA ASN A 81 -19.74 -16.05 -5.74
C ASN A 81 -18.38 -16.61 -5.31
N HIS A 82 -17.30 -15.88 -5.61
CA HIS A 82 -15.95 -16.28 -5.19
C HIS A 82 -15.76 -16.16 -3.68
N LEU A 83 -16.43 -15.19 -3.03
CA LEU A 83 -16.46 -15.10 -1.58
C LEU A 83 -17.27 -16.23 -0.94
N ASP A 84 -18.43 -16.56 -1.50
CA ASP A 84 -19.29 -17.63 -0.99
C ASP A 84 -18.62 -19.02 -1.07
N ILE A 85 -17.77 -19.23 -2.09
CA ILE A 85 -16.93 -20.43 -2.20
C ILE A 85 -15.85 -20.45 -1.11
N THR A 86 -15.12 -19.34 -0.92
CA THR A 86 -13.87 -19.32 -0.16
C THR A 86 -14.04 -19.03 1.32
N LEU A 87 -14.92 -18.10 1.71
CA LEU A 87 -15.08 -17.67 3.10
C LEU A 87 -15.49 -18.81 4.05
N PRO A 88 -16.41 -19.72 3.70
CA PRO A 88 -16.75 -20.84 4.58
C PRO A 88 -15.58 -21.79 4.82
N SER A 89 -14.73 -22.02 3.80
CA SER A 89 -13.51 -22.81 3.92
C SER A 89 -12.48 -22.16 4.84
N VAL A 90 -12.30 -20.83 4.72
CA VAL A 90 -11.47 -20.05 5.64
C VAL A 90 -12.02 -20.16 7.07
N SER A 91 -13.32 -19.89 7.27
CA SER A 91 -13.97 -19.98 8.59
C SER A 91 -13.76 -21.35 9.22
N LYS A 92 -14.04 -22.42 8.47
CA LYS A 92 -13.88 -23.79 8.95
C LYS A 92 -12.45 -24.06 9.41
N THR A 93 -11.44 -23.66 8.61
CA THR A 93 -10.03 -23.79 8.98
C THR A 93 -9.70 -23.02 10.26
N LEU A 94 -10.16 -21.77 10.39
CA LEU A 94 -9.91 -20.96 11.59
C LEU A 94 -10.60 -21.54 12.84
N ASP A 95 -11.87 -21.93 12.70
CA ASP A 95 -12.65 -22.51 13.80
C ASP A 95 -12.06 -23.85 14.25
N ASP A 96 -11.53 -24.67 13.33
CA ASP A 96 -10.85 -25.93 13.65
C ASP A 96 -9.58 -25.68 14.49
N ILE A 97 -8.75 -24.71 14.11
CA ILE A 97 -7.57 -24.32 14.91
C ILE A 97 -8.00 -23.90 16.32
N GLN A 98 -9.00 -23.03 16.44
CA GLN A 98 -9.49 -22.58 17.74
C GLN A 98 -9.97 -23.76 18.59
N ARG A 99 -10.75 -24.68 18.03
CA ARG A 99 -11.22 -25.87 18.75
C ARG A 99 -10.06 -26.74 19.22
N HIS A 100 -9.05 -26.99 18.40
CA HIS A 100 -7.87 -27.76 18.81
C HIS A 100 -7.09 -27.08 19.93
N CYS A 101 -6.91 -25.75 19.86
CA CYS A 101 -6.24 -24.99 20.90
C CYS A 101 -7.03 -24.98 22.22
N HIS A 102 -8.37 -24.90 22.17
CA HIS A 102 -9.22 -24.89 23.37
C HIS A 102 -9.47 -26.28 23.98
N ALA A 103 -9.42 -27.35 23.20
CA ALA A 103 -9.71 -28.71 23.67
C ALA A 103 -8.61 -29.31 24.55
N GLN A 104 -7.41 -28.72 24.58
CA GLN A 104 -6.27 -29.30 25.30
C GLN A 104 -6.01 -28.59 26.62
N TYR A 105 -6.03 -29.38 27.70
CA TYR A 105 -5.74 -28.89 29.07
C TYR A 105 -4.26 -28.47 29.25
N SER A 106 -3.35 -29.07 28.48
CA SER A 106 -1.93 -28.69 28.41
C SER A 106 -1.49 -28.73 26.94
N PHE A 107 -1.04 -27.59 26.42
CA PHE A 107 -0.63 -27.45 25.02
C PHE A 107 0.91 -27.50 24.94
N ALA A 108 1.46 -28.66 24.60
CA ALA A 108 2.91 -28.88 24.43
C ALA A 108 3.22 -29.32 22.99
N ASP A 109 4.47 -29.64 22.66
CA ASP A 109 4.88 -30.05 21.30
C ASP A 109 4.00 -31.18 20.72
N GLY A 110 3.67 -32.21 21.51
CA GLY A 110 2.77 -33.27 21.04
C GLY A 110 1.32 -32.82 20.79
N ALA A 111 0.89 -31.69 21.35
CA ALA A 111 -0.37 -31.02 21.03
C ALA A 111 -0.30 -30.27 19.71
N TRP A 112 0.84 -29.60 19.47
CA TRP A 112 1.17 -28.90 18.24
C TRP A 112 1.24 -29.88 17.05
N ASP A 113 1.99 -30.97 17.17
CA ASP A 113 2.11 -31.99 16.13
C ASP A 113 0.76 -32.60 15.77
N ARG A 114 -0.09 -32.84 16.79
CA ARG A 114 -1.46 -33.33 16.59
C ARG A 114 -2.33 -32.33 15.84
N LEU A 115 -2.30 -31.05 16.22
CA LEU A 115 -2.99 -29.99 15.48
C LEU A 115 -2.54 -29.99 14.01
N ILE A 116 -1.23 -29.97 13.74
CA ILE A 116 -0.72 -29.95 12.37
C ILE A 116 -1.15 -31.20 11.60
N MET A 117 -1.05 -32.38 12.21
CA MET A 117 -1.45 -33.65 11.60
C MET A 117 -2.96 -33.66 11.26
N ASP A 118 -3.81 -33.31 12.21
CA ASP A 118 -5.28 -33.30 12.06
C ASP A 118 -5.73 -32.28 11.02
N MET A 119 -5.05 -31.13 10.98
CA MET A 119 -5.28 -30.07 9.99
C MET A 119 -4.72 -30.40 8.60
N THR A 120 -3.91 -31.46 8.45
CA THR A 120 -3.32 -31.90 7.17
C THR A 120 -4.18 -32.97 6.47
N THR A 121 -5.50 -32.98 6.71
CA THR A 121 -6.43 -33.99 6.18
C THR A 121 -7.15 -33.54 4.90
N GLY A 122 -7.08 -34.35 3.84
CA GLY A 122 -7.84 -34.20 2.59
C GLY A 122 -8.04 -35.56 1.92
N ARG A 123 -9.24 -35.86 1.41
CA ARG A 123 -9.55 -37.17 0.81
C ARG A 123 -9.06 -37.27 -0.63
N ARG A 124 -9.01 -36.14 -1.35
CA ARG A 124 -8.56 -36.07 -2.75
C ARG A 124 -7.11 -35.62 -2.88
N ARG A 125 -6.66 -34.69 -2.03
CA ARG A 125 -5.27 -34.22 -2.01
C ARG A 125 -4.88 -33.83 -0.59
N ARG A 126 -3.78 -34.41 -0.09
CA ARG A 126 -3.19 -33.97 1.18
C ARG A 126 -2.70 -32.53 1.00
N LEU A 127 -3.30 -31.60 1.74
CA LEU A 127 -2.94 -30.19 1.72
C LEU A 127 -2.63 -29.75 3.15
N GLU A 128 -1.39 -29.37 3.37
CA GLU A 128 -0.90 -28.93 4.68
C GLU A 128 -1.55 -27.62 5.10
N LEU A 129 -1.50 -27.31 6.40
CA LEU A 129 -2.13 -26.11 6.94
C LEU A 129 -1.54 -24.83 6.32
N TRP A 130 -0.22 -24.77 6.13
CA TRP A 130 0.44 -23.64 5.49
C TRP A 130 0.00 -23.47 4.03
N ASP A 131 -0.07 -24.57 3.28
CA ASP A 131 -0.53 -24.56 1.88
C ASP A 131 -1.99 -24.08 1.76
N ARG A 132 -2.84 -24.37 2.75
CA ARG A 132 -4.22 -23.84 2.79
C ARG A 132 -4.23 -22.33 2.93
N PHE A 133 -3.45 -21.79 3.87
CA PHE A 133 -3.37 -20.34 4.06
C PHE A 133 -2.73 -19.63 2.87
N GLU A 134 -1.72 -20.23 2.24
CA GLU A 134 -1.14 -19.73 1.01
C GLU A 134 -2.17 -19.76 -0.12
N LEU A 135 -2.91 -20.85 -0.30
CA LEU A 135 -3.99 -20.96 -1.29
C LEU A 135 -5.05 -19.87 -1.13
N TYR A 136 -5.53 -19.64 0.11
CA TYR A 136 -6.50 -18.59 0.39
C TYR A 136 -5.92 -17.20 0.11
N THR A 137 -4.68 -16.94 0.54
CA THR A 137 -4.00 -15.66 0.34
C THR A 137 -3.84 -15.35 -1.15
N ASP A 138 -3.30 -16.30 -1.92
CA ASP A 138 -3.11 -16.20 -3.36
C ASP A 138 -4.44 -15.95 -4.09
N PHE A 139 -5.53 -16.56 -3.61
CA PHE A 139 -6.86 -16.35 -4.19
C PHE A 139 -7.36 -14.93 -3.97
N PHE A 140 -7.26 -14.38 -2.76
CA PHE A 140 -7.66 -12.99 -2.48
C PHE A 140 -6.77 -11.97 -3.19
N GLU A 141 -5.45 -12.19 -3.28
CA GLU A 141 -4.53 -11.34 -4.05
C GLU A 141 -4.86 -11.38 -5.56
N ASN A 142 -5.30 -12.53 -6.06
CA ASN A 142 -5.73 -12.69 -7.45
C ASN A 142 -7.07 -11.98 -7.71
N LEU A 143 -8.05 -12.09 -6.79
CA LEU A 143 -9.30 -11.31 -6.85
C LEU A 143 -9.06 -9.80 -6.80
N PHE A 144 -8.14 -9.35 -5.94
CA PHE A 144 -7.70 -7.96 -5.91
C PHE A 144 -7.14 -7.53 -7.27
N SER A 145 -6.23 -8.33 -7.83
CA SER A 145 -5.62 -8.07 -9.15
C SER A 145 -6.64 -8.04 -10.29
N ALA A 146 -7.69 -8.86 -10.22
CA ALA A 146 -8.78 -8.88 -11.18
C ALA A 146 -9.58 -7.57 -11.13
N MET A 147 -9.96 -7.13 -9.92
CA MET A 147 -10.77 -5.93 -9.69
C MET A 147 -10.07 -4.64 -10.14
N ILE A 148 -8.78 -4.51 -9.84
CA ILE A 148 -7.98 -3.35 -10.31
C ILE A 148 -7.59 -3.46 -11.80
N GLN A 149 -8.01 -4.52 -12.50
CA GLN A 149 -7.68 -4.81 -13.89
C GLN A 149 -6.17 -4.80 -14.15
N CYS A 150 -5.41 -5.43 -13.25
CA CYS A 150 -3.95 -5.49 -13.33
C CYS A 150 -3.51 -6.06 -14.70
N PRO A 151 -2.59 -5.41 -15.43
CA PRO A 151 -2.13 -5.89 -16.73
C PRO A 151 -1.52 -7.31 -16.68
N LYS A 152 -0.95 -7.66 -15.52
CA LYS A 152 -0.34 -8.97 -15.23
C LYS A 152 -1.33 -10.00 -14.71
N PHE A 153 -2.63 -9.68 -14.66
CA PHE A 153 -3.65 -10.61 -14.18
C PHE A 153 -3.70 -11.87 -15.04
N ASP A 154 -3.47 -13.01 -14.40
CA ASP A 154 -3.53 -14.34 -14.98
C ASP A 154 -4.83 -15.04 -14.55
N TRP A 155 -5.75 -15.18 -15.50
CA TRP A 155 -7.03 -15.85 -15.31
C TRP A 155 -6.89 -17.37 -15.21
N ILE A 156 -5.84 -17.96 -15.80
CA ILE A 156 -5.59 -19.41 -15.70
C ILE A 156 -5.16 -19.73 -14.28
N LYS A 157 -4.26 -18.91 -13.71
CA LYS A 157 -3.91 -19.00 -12.28
C LYS A 157 -5.16 -18.82 -11.42
N ALA A 158 -6.00 -17.82 -11.71
CA ALA A 158 -7.24 -17.56 -10.98
C ALA A 158 -8.17 -18.78 -10.93
N GLU A 159 -8.43 -19.38 -12.09
CA GLU A 159 -9.29 -20.55 -12.20
C GLU A 159 -8.67 -21.78 -11.54
N GLY A 160 -7.35 -21.97 -11.67
CA GLY A 160 -6.63 -23.04 -10.98
C GLY A 160 -6.71 -22.93 -9.46
N LEU A 161 -6.63 -21.71 -8.90
CA LEU A 161 -6.84 -21.47 -7.47
C LEU A 161 -8.30 -21.75 -7.06
N ARG A 162 -9.27 -21.32 -7.88
CA ARG A 162 -10.70 -21.57 -7.65
C ARG A 162 -11.01 -23.07 -7.55
N VAL A 163 -10.50 -23.87 -8.47
CA VAL A 163 -10.67 -25.33 -8.48
C VAL A 163 -10.08 -25.96 -7.23
N LYS A 164 -8.86 -25.57 -6.83
CA LYS A 164 -8.23 -26.08 -5.60
C LYS A 164 -9.05 -25.75 -4.34
N ILE A 165 -9.68 -24.58 -4.28
CA ILE A 165 -10.55 -24.21 -3.15
C ILE A 165 -11.83 -25.05 -3.16
N LEU A 166 -12.42 -25.34 -4.33
CA LEU A 166 -13.58 -26.22 -4.43
C LEU A 166 -13.25 -27.65 -3.97
N ASP A 167 -12.11 -28.19 -4.38
CA ASP A 167 -11.63 -29.50 -3.90
C ASP A 167 -11.46 -29.51 -2.37
N LEU A 168 -10.81 -28.47 -1.82
CA LEU A 168 -10.64 -28.32 -0.37
C LEU A 168 -11.99 -28.22 0.35
N ARG A 169 -12.95 -27.50 -0.21
CA ARG A 169 -14.30 -27.35 0.34
C ARG A 169 -15.03 -28.68 0.41
N GLU A 170 -14.96 -29.49 -0.65
CA GLU A 170 -15.52 -30.85 -0.65
C GLU A 170 -14.82 -31.75 0.37
N ASP A 171 -13.49 -31.68 0.47
CA ASP A 171 -12.70 -32.43 1.46
C ASP A 171 -13.08 -32.04 2.90
N GLN A 172 -13.46 -30.78 3.14
CA GLN A 172 -13.99 -30.29 4.42
C GLN A 172 -15.48 -30.65 4.65
N GLY A 173 -16.10 -31.40 3.74
CA GLY A 173 -17.50 -31.84 3.85
C GLY A 173 -18.54 -30.75 3.57
N MET A 174 -18.14 -29.62 2.97
CA MET A 174 -19.04 -28.53 2.62
C MET A 174 -19.64 -28.72 1.23
N LYS A 175 -20.94 -28.42 1.09
CA LYS A 175 -21.63 -28.48 -0.20
C LYS A 175 -21.10 -27.38 -1.12
N ILE A 176 -20.87 -27.73 -2.39
CA ILE A 176 -20.61 -26.76 -3.45
C ILE A 176 -21.90 -25.97 -3.72
N PRO A 177 -21.87 -24.63 -3.81
CA PRO A 177 -23.02 -23.83 -4.21
C PRO A 177 -23.57 -24.31 -5.57
N LYS A 178 -24.90 -24.50 -5.66
CA LYS A 178 -25.55 -25.10 -6.85
C LYS A 178 -25.55 -24.16 -8.07
N ASP A 179 -25.61 -22.86 -7.81
CA ASP A 179 -25.59 -21.83 -8.84
C ASP A 179 -24.21 -21.15 -8.80
N LEU A 180 -23.25 -21.69 -9.56
CA LEU A 180 -21.92 -21.09 -9.77
C LEU A 180 -21.88 -20.48 -11.18
N PRO A 181 -22.40 -19.25 -11.41
CA PRO A 181 -22.51 -18.67 -12.74
C PRO A 181 -21.16 -18.17 -13.26
N THR A 182 -20.13 -18.06 -12.41
CA THR A 182 -18.88 -17.35 -12.72
C THR A 182 -17.67 -18.28 -12.76
N VAL A 183 -17.30 -18.67 -13.98
CA VAL A 183 -15.91 -19.01 -14.34
C VAL A 183 -15.15 -17.69 -14.46
N PHE A 184 -13.85 -17.66 -14.13
CA PHE A 184 -13.02 -16.51 -14.52
C PHE A 184 -13.01 -16.41 -16.06
N VAL A 185 -13.90 -15.58 -16.61
CA VAL A 185 -13.97 -15.37 -18.05
C VAL A 185 -12.68 -14.66 -18.47
N PRO A 186 -12.04 -15.08 -19.58
CA PRO A 186 -10.86 -14.40 -20.08
C PRO A 186 -11.27 -13.03 -20.65
N PHE A 187 -11.51 -12.04 -19.77
CA PHE A 187 -11.74 -10.66 -20.17
C PHE A 187 -10.63 -10.21 -21.11
N ASN A 188 -9.39 -10.63 -20.83
CA ASN A 188 -8.16 -10.44 -21.61
C ASN A 188 -8.24 -10.86 -23.09
N GLN A 189 -9.12 -11.81 -23.44
CA GLN A 189 -9.28 -12.32 -24.79
C GLN A 189 -10.36 -11.57 -25.59
N LEU A 190 -11.22 -10.78 -24.93
CA LEU A 190 -12.25 -9.99 -25.60
C LEU A 190 -11.60 -8.81 -26.36
N PRO A 191 -12.03 -8.52 -27.61
CA PRO A 191 -11.50 -7.42 -28.41
C PRO A 191 -11.52 -6.06 -27.68
N ALA A 192 -12.58 -5.78 -26.90
CA ALA A 192 -12.71 -4.56 -26.11
C ALA A 192 -11.70 -4.47 -24.95
N ALA A 193 -11.29 -5.59 -24.36
CA ALA A 193 -10.28 -5.59 -23.31
C ALA A 193 -8.86 -5.45 -23.86
N ARG A 194 -8.60 -5.96 -25.08
CA ARG A 194 -7.33 -5.71 -25.79
C ARG A 194 -7.16 -4.24 -26.16
N ALA A 195 -8.24 -3.56 -26.56
CA ALA A 195 -8.23 -2.12 -26.79
C ALA A 195 -7.97 -1.34 -25.49
N ARG A 196 -8.60 -1.71 -24.37
CA ARG A 196 -8.34 -1.11 -23.05
C ARG A 196 -6.89 -1.32 -22.60
N ARG A 197 -6.31 -2.53 -22.76
CA ARG A 197 -4.89 -2.83 -22.45
C ARG A 197 -3.90 -1.89 -23.15
N ARG A 198 -4.21 -1.47 -24.38
CA ARG A 198 -3.33 -0.57 -25.15
C ARG A 198 -3.41 0.89 -24.68
N SER A 199 -4.43 1.28 -23.89
CA SER A 199 -4.56 2.62 -23.31
C SER A 199 -4.26 2.66 -21.80
N PHE A 200 -3.78 1.56 -21.19
CA PHE A 200 -3.35 1.53 -19.79
C PHE A 200 -2.02 2.27 -19.63
N VAL A 201 -2.06 3.60 -19.69
CA VAL A 201 -1.02 4.38 -19.04
C VAL A 201 -1.28 4.25 -17.53
N ASN A 202 -0.47 3.45 -16.85
CA ASN A 202 -0.48 3.42 -15.39
C ASN A 202 -0.18 4.83 -14.89
N HIS A 203 -0.94 5.26 -13.89
CA HIS A 203 -0.71 6.57 -13.31
C HIS A 203 0.66 6.55 -12.63
N TRP A 204 1.53 7.54 -12.87
CA TRP A 204 2.93 7.56 -12.38
C TRP A 204 3.06 7.17 -10.91
N ALA A 205 2.12 7.61 -10.06
CA ALA A 205 2.15 7.38 -8.62
C ALA A 205 2.09 5.90 -8.22
N ILE A 206 1.49 5.03 -9.04
CA ILE A 206 1.41 3.59 -8.77
C ILE A 206 2.83 3.02 -8.72
N ASP A 207 3.60 3.23 -9.78
CA ASP A 207 4.98 2.72 -9.89
C ASP A 207 5.91 3.38 -8.85
N THR A 208 5.67 4.65 -8.50
CA THR A 208 6.45 5.37 -7.49
C THR A 208 6.26 4.81 -6.09
N VAL A 209 5.02 4.48 -5.69
CA VAL A 209 4.71 3.99 -4.34
C VAL A 209 5.00 2.49 -4.21
N ASP A 210 4.81 1.70 -5.27
CA ASP A 210 5.09 0.26 -5.28
C ASP A 210 6.60 -0.05 -5.29
N ARG A 211 7.43 0.92 -5.70
CA ARG A 211 8.88 0.78 -5.69
C ARG A 211 9.38 0.70 -4.24
N LYS A 212 9.83 -0.48 -3.84
CA LYS A 212 10.49 -0.70 -2.54
C LYS A 212 11.99 -0.43 -2.64
N PRO A 213 12.58 0.39 -1.74
CA PRO A 213 14.03 0.52 -1.64
C PRO A 213 14.67 -0.83 -1.30
N LYS A 214 15.86 -1.11 -1.84
CA LYS A 214 16.65 -2.30 -1.42
C LYS A 214 17.08 -2.22 0.04
N MET A 215 17.32 -1.00 0.52
CA MET A 215 17.70 -0.69 1.89
C MET A 215 16.85 0.47 2.40
N MET A 216 16.35 0.31 3.63
CA MET A 216 15.50 1.28 4.30
C MET A 216 16.07 1.61 5.68
N SER A 217 15.97 2.87 6.07
CA SER A 217 16.41 3.35 7.38
C SER A 217 15.24 3.21 8.36
N PRO A 218 15.30 2.29 9.34
CA PRO A 218 14.23 2.12 10.32
C PRO A 218 14.19 3.27 11.31
N PHE A 219 12.99 3.67 11.71
CA PHE A 219 12.80 4.47 12.91
C PHE A 219 12.85 3.58 14.15
N ILE A 220 13.30 4.14 15.29
CA ILE A 220 13.40 3.41 16.56
C ILE A 220 12.02 3.26 17.21
N GLU A 221 11.20 4.31 17.12
CA GLU A 221 9.88 4.31 17.76
C GLU A 221 8.84 3.55 16.93
N ILE A 222 8.12 2.67 17.63
CA ILE A 222 6.95 1.98 17.09
C ILE A 222 5.74 2.56 17.82
N CYS A 223 4.84 3.18 17.06
CA CYS A 223 3.61 3.76 17.59
C CYS A 223 2.44 3.43 16.67
N ASN A 224 1.24 3.39 17.25
CA ASN A 224 0.01 3.07 16.54
C ASN A 224 -0.51 4.29 15.78
N SER A 225 -0.89 4.05 14.53
CA SER A 225 -1.58 5.04 13.70
C SER A 225 -3.03 5.24 14.15
N ASN A 226 -3.57 6.45 13.99
CA ASN A 226 -4.92 6.79 14.42
C ASN A 226 -5.70 7.44 13.28
N SER A 227 -7.03 7.34 13.36
CA SER A 227 -7.95 8.09 12.53
C SER A 227 -9.00 8.76 13.38
N PHE A 228 -9.59 9.82 12.85
CA PHE A 228 -10.58 10.62 13.53
C PHE A 228 -11.74 10.88 12.58
N GLY A 229 -12.96 10.59 13.03
CA GLY A 229 -14.16 10.70 12.22
C GLY A 229 -14.57 12.15 11.85
N PRO A 230 -15.78 12.32 11.32
CA PRO A 230 -16.91 11.39 11.37
C PRO A 230 -16.78 10.22 10.39
N TYR A 231 -17.14 9.02 10.85
CA TYR A 231 -17.14 7.83 10.01
C TYR A 231 -18.52 7.50 9.45
N THR A 232 -18.52 6.78 8.33
CA THR A 232 -19.71 6.31 7.62
C THR A 232 -19.50 4.89 7.11
N GLN A 233 -20.57 4.25 6.65
CA GLN A 233 -20.48 2.97 5.95
C GLN A 233 -20.03 3.16 4.50
N TRP A 234 -19.37 2.15 3.94
CA TRP A 234 -18.77 2.20 2.61
C TRP A 234 -19.75 2.58 1.48
N ASN A 235 -21.00 2.13 1.57
CA ASN A 235 -22.05 2.37 0.57
C ASN A 235 -22.52 3.84 0.56
N LEU A 236 -22.25 4.60 1.64
CA LEU A 236 -22.64 6.01 1.78
C LEU A 236 -21.56 6.99 1.30
N LEU A 237 -20.38 6.51 0.91
CA LEU A 237 -19.26 7.39 0.53
C LEU A 237 -19.47 8.14 -0.79
N GLY A 238 -20.46 7.75 -1.61
CA GLY A 238 -20.74 8.41 -2.88
C GLY A 238 -19.61 8.33 -3.91
N ILE A 239 -18.63 7.45 -3.74
CA ILE A 239 -17.52 7.28 -4.68
C ILE A 239 -18.08 6.79 -6.02
N PRO A 240 -17.76 7.46 -7.15
CA PRO A 240 -18.17 7.04 -8.48
C PRO A 240 -17.56 5.70 -8.88
N GLU A 241 -18.34 4.92 -9.64
CA GLU A 241 -17.89 3.65 -10.21
C GLU A 241 -16.67 3.87 -11.11
N LYS A 242 -15.76 2.87 -11.18
CA LYS A 242 -14.54 2.89 -12.01
C LYS A 242 -13.48 3.91 -11.59
N SER A 243 -13.62 4.47 -10.39
CA SER A 243 -12.55 5.26 -9.77
C SER A 243 -11.24 4.44 -9.71
N LYS A 244 -10.12 5.05 -10.12
CA LYS A 244 -8.85 4.33 -10.30
C LYS A 244 -8.06 4.33 -9.00
N LEU A 245 -7.86 3.15 -8.40
CA LEU A 245 -6.95 2.99 -7.27
C LEU A 245 -5.53 3.43 -7.66
N ILE A 246 -4.90 4.24 -6.81
CA ILE A 246 -3.50 4.65 -6.94
C ILE A 246 -2.62 3.84 -6.00
N PHE A 247 -2.92 3.83 -4.70
CA PHE A 247 -2.27 2.92 -3.77
C PHE A 247 -3.13 2.68 -2.54
N ARG A 248 -2.80 1.59 -1.83
CA ARG A 248 -3.34 1.25 -0.51
C ARG A 248 -2.18 1.04 0.44
N ARG A 249 -2.26 1.61 1.64
CA ARG A 249 -1.29 1.39 2.72
C ARG A 249 -1.98 1.01 4.01
N SER A 250 -1.58 -0.12 4.59
CA SER A 250 -2.11 -0.67 5.84
C SER A 250 -1.29 -0.21 7.05
N TYR A 251 -1.97 0.00 8.17
CA TYR A 251 -1.40 0.36 9.46
C TYR A 251 -2.01 -0.50 10.57
N ASN A 252 -1.28 -0.69 11.67
CA ASN A 252 -1.73 -1.42 12.87
C ASN A 252 -2.33 -2.81 12.56
N ASN A 253 -1.55 -3.70 11.93
CA ASN A 253 -2.04 -5.02 11.47
C ASN A 253 -3.30 -4.94 10.59
N ASP A 254 -3.34 -3.90 9.76
CA ASP A 254 -4.43 -3.59 8.85
C ASP A 254 -5.77 -3.29 9.55
N GLN A 255 -5.74 -2.84 10.81
CA GLN A 255 -6.91 -2.23 11.46
C GLN A 255 -7.23 -0.85 10.89
N LEU A 256 -6.22 -0.18 10.31
CA LEU A 256 -6.36 1.10 9.65
C LEU A 256 -5.76 1.01 8.25
N ALA A 257 -6.40 1.58 7.24
CA ALA A 257 -5.87 1.66 5.88
C ALA A 257 -6.09 3.05 5.28
N LEU A 258 -5.06 3.56 4.62
CA LEU A 258 -5.13 4.75 3.76
C LEU A 258 -5.20 4.27 2.30
N ILE A 259 -6.28 4.64 1.62
CA ILE A 259 -6.55 4.27 0.23
C ILE A 259 -6.61 5.55 -0.58
N VAL A 260 -5.78 5.67 -1.61
CA VAL A 260 -5.74 6.85 -2.47
C VAL A 260 -6.16 6.45 -3.87
N PHE A 261 -7.02 7.26 -4.49
CA PHE A 261 -7.57 6.97 -5.81
C PHE A 261 -7.83 8.25 -6.61
N ILE A 262 -7.98 8.11 -7.92
CA ILE A 262 -8.46 9.17 -8.82
C ILE A 262 -9.94 8.94 -9.08
N ASN A 263 -10.76 9.93 -8.77
CA ASN A 263 -12.20 9.88 -8.98
C ASN A 263 -12.52 9.92 -10.48
N ASP A 264 -13.42 9.04 -10.93
CA ASP A 264 -13.70 8.92 -12.37
C ASP A 264 -14.49 10.11 -12.96
N VAL A 265 -15.24 10.86 -12.14
CA VAL A 265 -16.08 11.96 -12.61
C VAL A 265 -15.27 13.25 -12.74
N ASP A 266 -14.66 13.69 -11.64
CA ASP A 266 -13.93 14.97 -11.60
C ASP A 266 -12.44 14.84 -11.94
N LYS A 267 -11.92 13.60 -12.05
CA LYS A 267 -10.51 13.27 -12.30
C LYS A 267 -9.55 13.80 -11.23
N LEU A 268 -10.05 14.14 -10.04
CA LEU A 268 -9.25 14.62 -8.91
C LEU A 268 -8.83 13.45 -7.99
N PRO A 269 -7.72 13.60 -7.25
CA PRO A 269 -7.30 12.63 -6.25
C PRO A 269 -8.11 12.76 -4.96
N TYR A 270 -8.50 11.60 -4.43
CA TYR A 270 -9.20 11.44 -3.17
C TYR A 270 -8.44 10.47 -2.26
N ALA A 271 -8.63 10.64 -0.96
CA ALA A 271 -8.17 9.71 0.05
C ALA A 271 -9.37 9.15 0.83
N VAL A 272 -9.30 7.86 1.15
CA VAL A 272 -10.22 7.16 2.05
C VAL A 272 -9.42 6.61 3.19
N ILE A 273 -9.91 6.82 4.40
CA ILE A 273 -9.42 6.14 5.59
C ILE A 273 -10.46 5.09 5.97
N ARG A 274 -10.04 3.83 6.04
CA ARG A 274 -10.83 2.74 6.63
C ARG A 274 -10.27 2.40 8.01
N THR A 275 -11.13 2.33 9.02
CA THR A 275 -10.82 1.82 10.36
C THR A 275 -11.74 0.66 10.76
N THR A 276 -11.27 -0.23 11.65
CA THR A 276 -12.05 -1.33 12.24
C THR A 276 -11.98 -1.35 13.78
N TYR A 277 -11.60 -0.23 14.43
CA TYR A 277 -11.29 -0.20 15.87
C TYR A 277 -12.45 -0.62 16.81
N GLU A 278 -13.68 -0.22 16.51
CA GLU A 278 -14.76 -0.23 17.53
C GLU A 278 -15.63 -1.49 17.52
N SER A 279 -15.69 -2.24 16.41
CA SER A 279 -16.68 -3.32 16.26
C SER A 279 -16.22 -4.48 15.37
N GLY A 280 -14.98 -4.46 14.85
CA GLY A 280 -14.52 -5.39 13.82
C GLY A 280 -15.13 -5.13 12.43
N LEU A 281 -16.25 -4.41 12.35
CA LEU A 281 -16.83 -3.89 11.12
C LEU A 281 -16.07 -2.65 10.62
N PRO A 282 -16.08 -2.42 9.30
CA PRO A 282 -15.33 -1.33 8.70
C PRO A 282 -16.10 -0.02 8.73
N TRP A 283 -15.38 1.04 9.10
CA TRP A 283 -15.84 2.42 9.10
C TRP A 283 -14.95 3.23 8.18
N TYR A 284 -15.56 4.11 7.39
CA TYR A 284 -14.87 4.85 6.33
C TYR A 284 -15.10 6.34 6.43
N GLU A 285 -14.09 7.10 6.04
CA GLU A 285 -14.24 8.52 5.70
C GLU A 285 -13.50 8.81 4.41
N CYS A 286 -14.14 9.55 3.48
CA CYS A 286 -13.57 9.91 2.17
C CYS A 286 -13.46 11.43 2.04
N ARG A 287 -12.32 11.92 1.54
CA ARG A 287 -12.10 13.35 1.29
C ARG A 287 -11.28 13.59 0.02
N PRO A 288 -11.59 14.66 -0.76
CA PRO A 288 -10.71 15.12 -1.82
C PRO A 288 -9.36 15.57 -1.23
N LEU A 289 -8.26 15.22 -1.88
CA LEU A 289 -6.92 15.54 -1.39
C LEU A 289 -6.65 17.05 -1.34
N GLY A 290 -7.31 17.81 -2.23
CA GLY A 290 -7.31 19.28 -2.20
C GLY A 290 -7.79 19.88 -0.87
N LYS A 291 -8.68 19.20 -0.14
CA LYS A 291 -9.26 19.67 1.14
C LYS A 291 -8.52 19.17 2.39
N ILE A 292 -7.43 18.42 2.22
CA ILE A 292 -6.65 17.86 3.32
C ILE A 292 -5.33 18.61 3.42
N ARG A 293 -4.92 18.98 4.64
CA ARG A 293 -3.58 19.48 4.93
C ARG A 293 -2.66 18.30 5.26
N ILE A 294 -1.49 18.24 4.62
CA ILE A 294 -0.56 17.11 4.70
C ILE A 294 0.75 17.57 5.33
N MET A 295 0.96 17.21 6.59
CA MET A 295 2.16 17.59 7.33
C MET A 295 2.94 16.34 7.76
N ARG A 296 4.26 16.43 7.72
CA ARG A 296 5.11 15.50 8.44
C ARG A 296 5.33 16.02 9.86
N ASN A 297 5.34 15.09 10.81
CA ASN A 297 5.84 15.32 12.16
C ASN A 297 6.63 14.09 12.59
N GLU A 298 7.95 14.22 12.71
CA GLU A 298 8.88 13.14 13.07
C GLU A 298 8.70 11.89 12.17
N THR A 299 8.17 10.81 12.76
CA THR A 299 7.92 9.49 12.15
C THR A 299 6.51 9.35 11.58
N LYS A 300 5.76 10.46 11.51
CA LYS A 300 4.32 10.47 11.24
C LYS A 300 3.96 11.38 10.08
N ILE A 301 2.92 10.99 9.34
CA ILE A 301 2.19 11.88 8.45
C ILE A 301 0.85 12.23 9.10
N HIS A 302 0.64 13.50 9.33
CA HIS A 302 -0.61 14.07 9.82
C HIS A 302 -1.42 14.56 8.63
N LEU A 303 -2.59 13.95 8.45
CA LEU A 303 -3.62 14.46 7.56
C LEU A 303 -4.63 15.22 8.42
N SER A 304 -4.83 16.50 8.13
CA SER A 304 -5.76 17.36 8.87
C SER A 304 -6.84 17.92 7.95
N ARG A 305 -8.03 18.12 8.49
CA ARG A 305 -9.19 18.70 7.81
C ARG A 305 -9.63 19.99 8.50
N TRP A 306 -10.25 20.90 7.76
CA TRP A 306 -10.91 22.05 8.37
C TRP A 306 -12.14 21.59 9.15
N SER A 307 -12.32 22.12 10.37
CA SER A 307 -13.51 21.93 11.18
C SER A 307 -14.28 23.24 11.28
N TYR A 308 -15.45 23.31 10.66
CA TYR A 308 -16.29 24.52 10.74
C TYR A 308 -16.79 24.81 12.16
N GLY A 309 -16.96 23.78 13.00
CA GLY A 309 -17.40 23.96 14.38
C GLY A 309 -16.30 24.46 15.33
N GLN A 310 -15.02 24.23 15.00
CA GLN A 310 -13.88 24.67 15.81
C GLN A 310 -13.06 25.79 15.16
N ASP A 311 -13.45 26.20 13.95
CA ASP A 311 -12.77 27.20 13.11
C ASP A 311 -11.25 26.98 12.98
N CYS A 312 -10.83 25.71 12.92
CA CYS A 312 -9.43 25.33 12.88
C CYS A 312 -9.20 24.00 12.14
N PHE A 313 -7.94 23.70 11.85
CA PHE A 313 -7.56 22.38 11.34
C PHE A 313 -7.51 21.35 12.47
N VAL A 314 -8.28 20.29 12.32
CA VAL A 314 -8.30 19.14 13.23
C VAL A 314 -7.71 17.92 12.54
N HIS A 315 -7.15 16.99 13.32
CA HIS A 315 -6.64 15.74 12.77
C HIS A 315 -7.77 14.92 12.12
N TRP A 316 -7.45 14.34 10.97
CA TRP A 316 -8.27 13.37 10.26
C TRP A 316 -7.61 11.98 10.29
N GLY A 317 -6.28 11.94 10.14
CA GLY A 317 -5.48 10.73 10.34
C GLY A 317 -4.06 11.06 10.76
N VAL A 318 -3.48 10.21 11.60
CA VAL A 318 -2.07 10.26 12.02
C VAL A 318 -1.46 8.90 11.71
N PHE A 319 -0.58 8.87 10.72
CA PHE A 319 -0.03 7.63 10.17
C PHE A 319 1.44 7.50 10.51
N HIS A 320 1.78 6.47 11.27
CA HIS A 320 3.16 6.15 11.65
C HIS A 320 3.83 5.28 10.61
N PHE A 321 5.09 5.57 10.35
CA PHE A 321 5.90 4.81 9.42
C PHE A 321 7.03 4.12 10.17
N ARG A 322 7.36 2.90 9.73
CA ARG A 322 8.50 2.15 10.26
C ARG A 322 9.81 2.58 9.61
N PHE A 323 9.74 3.07 8.37
CA PHE A 323 10.90 3.38 7.55
C PHE A 323 10.82 4.82 7.02
N PHE A 324 11.94 5.51 7.06
CA PHE A 324 12.06 6.90 6.63
C PHE A 324 11.72 7.08 5.15
N GLU A 325 12.21 6.20 4.28
CA GLU A 325 12.01 6.31 2.83
C GLU A 325 10.54 6.15 2.48
N GLU A 326 9.85 5.18 3.11
CA GLU A 326 8.42 4.97 2.91
C GLU A 326 7.59 6.18 3.34
N LEU A 327 7.96 6.82 4.45
CA LEU A 327 7.32 8.05 4.91
C LEU A 327 7.45 9.15 3.85
N VAL A 328 8.69 9.42 3.42
CA VAL A 328 8.98 10.50 2.47
C VAL A 328 8.30 10.27 1.12
N VAL A 329 8.40 9.05 0.57
CA VAL A 329 7.75 8.71 -0.71
C VAL A 329 6.24 8.87 -0.60
N THR A 330 5.63 8.43 0.51
CA THR A 330 4.18 8.58 0.71
C THR A 330 3.78 10.06 0.81
N GLN A 331 4.51 10.85 1.60
CA GLN A 331 4.25 12.28 1.75
C GLN A 331 4.37 13.02 0.41
N CYS A 332 5.49 12.84 -0.29
CA CYS A 332 5.73 13.51 -1.57
C CYS A 332 4.73 13.08 -2.63
N THR A 333 4.31 11.81 -2.66
CA THR A 333 3.26 11.34 -3.58
C THR A 333 1.94 12.04 -3.32
N LEU A 334 1.52 12.15 -2.06
CA LEU A 334 0.27 12.84 -1.72
C LEU A 334 0.34 14.34 -2.06
N LEU A 335 1.45 15.01 -1.74
CA LEU A 335 1.65 16.43 -2.07
C LEU A 335 1.66 16.66 -3.59
N ALA A 336 2.33 15.81 -4.36
CA ALA A 336 2.35 15.92 -5.82
C ALA A 336 0.97 15.66 -6.44
N LEU A 337 0.23 14.65 -5.96
CA LEU A 337 -1.16 14.42 -6.38
C LEU A 337 -2.03 15.65 -6.10
N LYS A 338 -1.94 16.21 -4.89
CA LYS A 338 -2.68 17.41 -4.48
C LYS A 338 -2.33 18.62 -5.36
N ALA A 339 -1.05 18.83 -5.62
CA ALA A 339 -0.56 19.92 -6.45
C ALA A 339 -1.04 19.76 -7.89
N HIS A 340 -0.86 18.58 -8.49
CA HIS A 340 -1.24 18.25 -9.87
C HIS A 340 -2.72 18.44 -10.16
N ALA A 341 -3.56 18.26 -9.14
CA ALA A 341 -5.01 18.43 -9.22
C ALA A 341 -5.48 19.89 -9.22
N SER A 342 -4.59 20.84 -8.91
CA SER A 342 -4.92 22.26 -8.82
C SER A 342 -4.33 23.05 -9.98
N LEU A 343 -5.13 23.99 -10.50
CA LEU A 343 -4.68 24.99 -11.47
C LEU A 343 -4.13 26.25 -10.77
N LEU A 344 -4.26 26.34 -9.44
CA LEU A 344 -3.81 27.49 -8.67
C LEU A 344 -2.31 27.38 -8.35
N PRO A 345 -1.55 28.49 -8.45
CA PRO A 345 -0.13 28.51 -8.07
C PRO A 345 0.13 28.08 -6.62
N ASP A 346 -0.79 28.39 -5.70
CA ASP A 346 -0.70 28.10 -4.26
C ASP A 346 -1.47 26.82 -3.87
N ALA A 347 -1.44 25.81 -4.74
CA ALA A 347 -2.06 24.51 -4.50
C ALA A 347 -1.58 23.83 -3.20
N LEU A 348 -0.32 24.07 -2.83
CA LEU A 348 0.30 23.64 -1.58
C LEU A 348 0.53 24.87 -0.71
N SER A 349 0.16 24.78 0.57
CA SER A 349 0.50 25.84 1.51
C SER A 349 1.99 25.85 1.81
N TYR A 350 2.52 27.01 2.21
CA TYR A 350 3.91 27.13 2.62
C TYR A 350 4.27 26.15 3.74
N ASP A 351 3.37 25.95 4.71
CA ASP A 351 3.57 24.98 5.80
C ASP A 351 3.72 23.54 5.28
N GLU A 352 2.90 23.13 4.31
CA GLU A 352 3.00 21.79 3.68
C GLU A 352 4.28 21.60 2.87
N SER A 353 4.89 22.69 2.41
CA SER A 353 6.13 22.67 1.63
C SER A 353 7.41 22.58 2.47
N ILE A 354 7.33 22.80 3.79
CA ILE A 354 8.48 22.80 4.68
C ILE A 354 8.65 21.43 5.35
N PHE A 355 9.84 20.87 5.23
CA PHE A 355 10.25 19.68 5.97
C PHE A 355 10.87 20.06 7.32
N ARG A 356 10.04 20.29 8.34
CA ARG A 356 10.50 20.76 9.67
C ARG A 356 11.41 19.74 10.39
N ASP A 357 11.20 18.46 10.12
CA ASP A 357 11.98 17.35 10.70
C ASP A 357 13.27 17.04 9.94
N ASP A 358 13.54 17.76 8.85
CA ASP A 358 14.74 17.61 8.04
C ASP A 358 15.61 18.87 8.12
N SER A 359 16.90 18.69 8.38
CA SER A 359 17.89 19.77 8.29
C SER A 359 18.27 20.00 6.82
N LYS A 360 18.01 21.20 6.29
CA LYS A 360 18.45 21.60 4.94
C LYS A 360 19.93 21.98 4.95
N ILE A 361 20.76 21.19 4.27
CA ILE A 361 22.22 21.37 4.24
C ILE A 361 22.64 22.31 3.10
N TRP A 362 21.96 22.18 1.96
CA TRP A 362 22.36 22.86 0.73
C TRP A 362 21.14 23.03 -0.18
N GLU A 363 21.11 24.11 -0.97
CA GLU A 363 20.04 24.40 -1.93
C GLU A 363 20.57 25.20 -3.13
N LYS A 364 20.17 24.81 -4.35
CA LYS A 364 20.44 25.54 -5.61
C LYS A 364 19.28 25.43 -6.60
N ASP A 365 19.34 26.25 -7.65
CA ASP A 365 18.38 26.23 -8.75
C ASP A 365 18.84 25.26 -9.85
N ILE A 366 17.92 24.41 -10.29
CA ILE A 366 18.09 23.54 -11.45
C ILE A 366 17.01 23.80 -12.49
N ILE A 367 17.26 23.38 -13.73
CA ILE A 367 16.28 23.38 -14.81
C ILE A 367 15.95 21.93 -15.14
N ASP A 368 14.68 21.57 -15.00
CA ASP A 368 14.22 20.21 -15.24
C ASP A 368 12.82 20.23 -15.88
N GLY A 369 12.60 19.40 -16.90
CA GLY A 369 11.34 19.41 -17.66
C GLY A 369 10.94 20.77 -18.25
N GLY A 370 11.91 21.67 -18.49
CA GLY A 370 11.66 23.04 -18.98
C GLY A 370 11.15 24.03 -17.91
N VAL A 371 11.14 23.64 -16.63
CA VAL A 371 10.69 24.46 -15.50
C VAL A 371 11.82 24.60 -14.47
N ARG A 372 11.84 25.71 -13.75
CA ARG A 372 12.80 25.92 -12.67
C ARG A 372 12.41 25.12 -11.43
N HIS A 373 13.39 24.45 -10.84
CA HIS A 373 13.22 23.70 -9.61
C HIS A 373 14.24 24.17 -8.57
N LYS A 374 13.87 23.99 -7.30
CA LYS A 374 14.77 24.05 -6.18
C LYS A 374 15.28 22.65 -5.90
N LEU A 375 16.61 22.47 -5.96
CA LEU A 375 17.28 21.24 -5.58
C LEU A 375 17.94 21.44 -4.22
N ALA A 376 17.67 20.56 -3.27
CA ALA A 376 18.26 20.62 -1.95
C ALA A 376 18.78 19.27 -1.44
N ILE A 377 19.78 19.32 -0.57
CA ILE A 377 20.20 18.18 0.26
C ILE A 377 19.51 18.33 1.62
N TYR A 378 18.69 17.35 1.96
CA TYR A 378 18.09 17.22 3.29
C TYR A 378 18.75 16.10 4.06
N ARG A 379 18.90 16.29 5.37
CA ARG A 379 19.27 15.25 6.33
C ARG A 379 18.15 15.10 7.34
N ASP A 380 17.63 13.90 7.45
CA ASP A 380 16.63 13.55 8.46
C ASP A 380 17.22 13.66 9.87
N ASN A 381 16.51 14.33 10.77
CA ASN A 381 17.02 14.58 12.12
C ASN A 381 17.05 13.30 12.98
N LEU A 382 16.20 12.31 12.70
CA LEU A 382 16.08 11.08 13.50
C LEU A 382 17.01 9.96 13.03
N THR A 383 17.07 9.72 11.72
CA THR A 383 17.86 8.62 11.12
C THR A 383 19.21 9.07 10.57
N ALA A 384 19.47 10.39 10.54
CA ALA A 384 20.60 11.02 9.87
C ALA A 384 20.70 10.70 8.36
N THR A 385 19.67 10.10 7.75
CA THR A 385 19.64 9.74 6.34
C THR A 385 19.62 11.00 5.47
N LYS A 386 20.52 11.05 4.48
CA LYS A 386 20.57 12.15 3.51
C LYS A 386 19.75 11.80 2.26
N ARG A 387 19.06 12.79 1.71
CA ARG A 387 18.38 12.68 0.41
C ARG A 387 18.62 13.92 -0.44
N LEU A 388 18.69 13.73 -1.75
CA LEU A 388 18.42 14.81 -2.71
C LEU A 388 16.92 14.93 -2.90
N TYR A 389 16.45 16.16 -2.96
CA TYR A 389 15.05 16.47 -3.19
C TYR A 389 14.93 17.66 -4.14
N ALA A 390 14.12 17.50 -5.17
CA ALA A 390 13.77 18.57 -6.09
C ALA A 390 12.28 18.89 -5.98
N CYS A 391 11.94 20.18 -5.97
CA CYS A 391 10.57 20.67 -6.09
C CYS A 391 10.47 21.86 -7.03
N VAL A 392 9.28 22.11 -7.56
CA VAL A 392 9.02 23.26 -8.44
C VAL A 392 9.26 24.57 -7.71
N ALA A 393 10.04 25.47 -8.31
CA ALA A 393 10.39 26.74 -7.70
C ALA A 393 9.18 27.69 -7.61
N ARG A 394 9.15 28.55 -6.58
CA ARG A 394 8.13 29.59 -6.43
C ARG A 394 8.16 30.56 -7.62
N GLY A 395 6.99 30.94 -8.12
CA GLY A 395 6.83 31.90 -9.22
C GLY A 395 6.89 31.27 -10.62
N GLU A 396 7.07 29.96 -10.72
CA GLU A 396 6.87 29.23 -11.97
C GLU A 396 5.36 29.10 -12.27
N ARG A 397 5.00 29.07 -13.56
CA ARG A 397 3.60 29.09 -14.02
C ARG A 397 2.74 27.91 -13.55
N LEU A 398 3.35 26.87 -12.97
CA LEU A 398 2.68 25.64 -12.56
C LEU A 398 3.10 25.28 -11.13
N GLN A 399 2.10 25.09 -10.26
CA GLN A 399 2.14 24.31 -9.01
C GLN A 399 3.44 24.45 -8.19
N ALA A 400 3.65 25.64 -7.61
CA ALA A 400 4.81 25.92 -6.78
C ALA A 400 4.94 24.88 -5.65
N TYR A 401 6.19 24.56 -5.31
CA TYR A 401 6.55 23.59 -4.26
C TYR A 401 6.16 22.13 -4.53
N CYS A 402 5.54 21.82 -5.67
CA CYS A 402 5.23 20.44 -6.03
C CYS A 402 6.51 19.59 -6.02
N PRO A 403 6.54 18.46 -5.29
CA PRO A 403 7.63 17.50 -5.39
C PRO A 403 7.84 17.08 -6.84
N ALA A 404 9.09 17.07 -7.30
CA ALA A 404 9.46 16.63 -8.64
C ALA A 404 10.07 15.23 -8.60
N TRP A 405 11.11 15.06 -7.78
CA TRP A 405 11.76 13.77 -7.55
C TRP A 405 12.61 13.78 -6.28
N THR A 406 12.94 12.59 -5.79
CA THR A 406 13.89 12.42 -4.67
C THR A 406 14.81 11.22 -4.91
N ILE A 407 16.04 11.33 -4.41
CA ILE A 407 17.03 10.25 -4.41
C ILE A 407 17.51 10.03 -2.99
N PHE A 408 17.43 8.79 -2.53
CA PHE A 408 17.94 8.39 -1.22
C PHE A 408 19.37 7.86 -1.35
N PHE A 409 20.24 8.27 -0.43
CA PHE A 409 21.59 7.71 -0.29
C PHE A 409 21.64 6.73 0.88
N THR A 410 20.70 5.79 0.88
CA THR A 410 20.52 4.85 1.99
C THR A 410 21.54 3.72 1.94
N ASP A 411 22.02 3.36 0.75
CA ASP A 411 23.17 2.47 0.61
C ASP A 411 24.46 3.18 1.06
N ARG A 412 24.72 3.10 2.36
CA ARG A 412 25.95 3.62 2.99
C ARG A 412 27.19 2.79 2.63
N LYS A 413 27.09 1.76 1.78
CA LYS A 413 28.22 0.89 1.42
C LYS A 413 28.78 1.20 0.04
N ALA A 414 27.94 1.55 -0.93
CA ALA A 414 28.37 1.89 -2.28
C ALA A 414 28.35 3.41 -2.49
N LYS A 415 29.54 3.99 -2.71
CA LYS A 415 29.66 5.39 -3.13
C LYS A 415 28.97 5.54 -4.51
N PRO A 416 27.98 6.44 -4.67
CA PRO A 416 27.37 6.69 -5.97
C PRO A 416 28.44 7.23 -6.91
N GLN A 417 28.46 6.71 -8.14
CA GLN A 417 29.34 7.24 -9.18
C GLN A 417 28.73 8.54 -9.71
N LEU A 418 29.53 9.59 -9.66
CA LEU A 418 29.15 10.96 -10.01
C LEU A 418 30.08 11.50 -11.09
N GLU A 419 29.51 12.03 -12.17
CA GLU A 419 30.27 12.57 -13.30
C GLU A 419 29.76 13.98 -13.64
N CYS A 420 30.64 14.98 -13.55
CA CYS A 420 30.33 16.32 -14.02
C CYS A 420 30.56 16.39 -15.53
N ILE A 421 29.56 16.86 -16.28
CA ILE A 421 29.69 17.13 -17.71
C ILE A 421 29.67 18.64 -17.91
N GLY A 422 30.83 19.19 -18.29
CA GLY A 422 31.04 20.63 -18.37
C GLY A 422 30.75 21.32 -17.03
N ASP A 423 30.22 22.53 -17.14
CA ASP A 423 30.04 23.45 -16.00
C ASP A 423 28.65 23.40 -15.37
N PHE A 424 27.68 22.77 -16.05
CA PHE A 424 26.26 22.84 -15.68
C PHE A 424 25.59 21.49 -15.46
N LYS A 425 26.25 20.36 -15.73
CA LYS A 425 25.59 19.05 -15.64
C LYS A 425 26.27 18.12 -14.66
N LEU A 426 25.47 17.33 -13.96
CA LEU A 426 25.90 16.22 -13.11
C LEU A 426 25.11 14.97 -13.48
N ILE A 427 25.82 13.87 -13.69
CA ILE A 427 25.22 12.54 -13.84
C ILE A 427 25.41 11.76 -12.55
N ILE A 428 24.32 11.15 -12.09
CA ILE A 428 24.30 10.19 -10.98
C ILE A 428 23.97 8.80 -11.55
N TYR A 429 24.91 7.86 -11.41
CA TYR A 429 24.72 6.50 -11.88
C TYR A 429 24.06 5.63 -10.81
N ASN A 430 23.14 4.75 -11.25
CA ASN A 430 22.43 3.78 -10.41
C ASN A 430 21.72 4.39 -9.18
N ALA A 431 21.08 5.54 -9.37
CA ALA A 431 20.34 6.24 -8.34
C ALA A 431 19.07 5.47 -7.92
N VAL A 432 18.77 5.48 -6.61
CA VAL A 432 17.46 5.07 -6.09
C VAL A 432 16.49 6.25 -6.24
N LEU A 433 16.08 6.51 -7.47
CA LEU A 433 15.25 7.64 -7.88
C LEU A 433 13.75 7.35 -7.68
N TYR A 434 13.01 8.32 -7.15
CA TYR A 434 11.55 8.36 -7.13
C TYR A 434 11.09 9.63 -7.82
N THR A 435 10.19 9.52 -8.79
CA THR A 435 9.66 10.65 -9.55
C THR A 435 8.19 10.88 -9.22
N PHE A 436 7.78 12.14 -9.20
CA PHE A 436 6.46 12.57 -8.77
C PHE A 436 5.74 13.33 -9.89
N GLY A 437 5.45 12.63 -11.00
CA GLY A 437 4.73 13.20 -12.13
C GLY A 437 5.16 12.66 -13.48
N ASP A 438 4.23 12.64 -14.44
CA ASP A 438 4.47 12.13 -15.79
C ASP A 438 5.57 12.91 -16.53
N ARG A 439 5.72 14.21 -16.24
CA ARG A 439 6.76 15.06 -16.83
C ARG A 439 8.20 14.63 -16.48
N TYR A 440 8.36 13.82 -15.44
CA TYR A 440 9.64 13.31 -14.98
C TYR A 440 9.86 11.85 -15.42
N LEU A 441 9.05 11.32 -16.34
CA LEU A 441 9.20 9.99 -16.95
C LEU A 441 9.92 10.08 -18.30
N THR A 442 11.11 10.69 -18.30
CA THR A 442 11.92 10.90 -19.51
C THR A 442 13.24 10.13 -19.44
N THR A 443 13.97 10.01 -20.55
CA THR A 443 15.32 9.40 -20.58
C THR A 443 16.34 10.09 -19.66
N ARG A 444 16.16 11.37 -19.33
CA ARG A 444 16.99 12.10 -18.35
C ARG A 444 16.78 11.63 -16.90
N HIS A 445 15.63 11.00 -16.66
CA HIS A 445 15.19 10.48 -15.38
C HIS A 445 15.41 8.96 -15.29
N ASP A 446 16.34 8.40 -16.08
CA ASP A 446 16.72 7.01 -15.96
C ASP A 446 17.51 6.80 -14.67
N ALA A 447 17.02 5.91 -13.80
CA ALA A 447 17.69 5.54 -12.56
C ALA A 447 19.13 5.03 -12.78
N ARG A 448 19.44 4.45 -13.95
CA ARG A 448 20.80 4.01 -14.29
C ARG A 448 21.74 5.17 -14.59
N ARG A 449 21.22 6.26 -15.16
CA ARG A 449 21.98 7.43 -15.61
C ARG A 449 21.12 8.69 -15.45
N PHE A 450 21.03 9.18 -14.22
CA PHE A 450 20.18 10.32 -13.88
C PHE A 450 20.92 11.63 -14.15
N GLU A 451 20.34 12.52 -14.94
CA GLU A 451 20.96 13.79 -15.34
C GLU A 451 20.33 14.98 -14.62
N ILE A 452 21.17 15.81 -13.97
CA ILE A 452 20.78 17.07 -13.36
C ILE A 452 21.42 18.23 -14.15
N SER A 453 20.60 19.21 -14.53
CA SER A 453 21.06 20.44 -15.20
C SER A 453 20.92 21.64 -14.27
N PHE A 454 22.05 22.22 -13.89
CA PHE A 454 22.17 23.39 -13.03
C PHE A 454 21.96 24.68 -13.80
N LYS A 455 21.42 25.68 -13.11
CA LYS A 455 21.24 27.01 -13.67
C LYS A 455 22.53 27.84 -13.68
N TYR A 456 23.37 27.65 -12.67
CA TYR A 456 24.60 28.42 -12.48
C TYR A 456 25.84 27.52 -12.60
N ASP A 457 26.94 28.11 -13.05
CA ASP A 457 28.23 27.43 -13.16
C ASP A 457 28.72 26.98 -11.77
N GLN A 458 29.49 25.89 -11.75
CA GLN A 458 30.14 25.27 -10.59
C GLN A 458 29.23 24.63 -9.55
N ASP A 459 27.91 24.85 -9.61
CA ASP A 459 26.94 24.21 -8.72
C ASP A 459 27.02 22.67 -8.81
N ASN A 460 27.31 22.13 -10.00
CA ASN A 460 27.51 20.68 -10.20
C ASN A 460 28.73 20.14 -9.42
N ARG A 461 29.86 20.85 -9.47
CA ARG A 461 31.10 20.52 -8.77
C ARG A 461 30.93 20.64 -7.27
N GLN A 462 30.22 21.68 -6.81
CA GLN A 462 29.90 21.87 -5.40
C GLN A 462 29.05 20.71 -4.86
N LEU A 463 27.99 20.31 -5.60
CA LEU A 463 27.17 19.18 -5.20
C LEU A 463 27.98 17.88 -5.15
N LYS A 464 28.78 17.61 -6.18
CA LYS A 464 29.64 16.43 -6.22
C LYS A 464 30.57 16.37 -5.02
N TYR A 465 31.22 17.48 -4.67
CA TYR A 465 32.10 17.57 -3.50
C TYR A 465 31.36 17.26 -2.20
N LEU A 466 30.19 17.87 -1.98
CA LEU A 466 29.39 17.65 -0.77
C LEU A 466 28.95 16.19 -0.60
N LEU A 467 28.58 15.54 -1.71
CA LEU A 467 28.25 14.11 -1.69
C LEU A 467 29.49 13.27 -1.42
N ASP A 468 30.60 13.52 -2.13
CA ASP A 468 31.87 12.79 -1.94
C ASP A 468 32.37 12.85 -0.48
N GLU A 469 32.39 14.04 0.13
CA GLU A 469 32.80 14.23 1.53
C GLU A 469 31.84 13.54 2.50
N SER A 470 30.54 13.58 2.22
CA SER A 470 29.53 12.89 3.03
C SER A 470 29.78 11.38 3.09
N PHE A 471 30.24 10.76 2.00
CA PHE A 471 30.56 9.32 1.97
C PHE A 471 31.87 9.00 2.70
N LYS A 472 32.90 9.86 2.58
CA LYS A 472 34.16 9.67 3.32
C LYS A 472 33.93 9.69 4.84
N ALA A 473 33.18 10.68 5.34
CA ALA A 473 32.88 10.79 6.77
C ALA A 473 32.08 9.58 7.31
N LEU A 474 31.25 8.94 6.48
CA LEU A 474 30.51 7.73 6.85
C LEU A 474 31.39 6.48 6.90
N GLN A 475 32.46 6.43 6.11
CA GLN A 475 33.45 5.34 6.14
C GLN A 475 34.35 5.45 7.37
N SER A 476 34.81 6.66 7.72
CA SER A 476 35.69 6.88 8.87
C SER A 476 35.00 6.71 10.24
N GLN A 477 33.67 6.76 10.32
CA GLN A 477 32.92 6.46 11.56
C GLN A 477 32.75 4.95 11.81
N ARG A 478 33.27 4.09 10.93
CA ARG A 478 33.19 2.62 11.03
C ARG A 478 34.52 1.94 11.34
N GLU A 479 35.62 2.68 11.28
CA GLU A 479 36.93 2.30 11.83
C GLU A 479 37.01 2.77 13.28
#